data_AF-A0A238VJ89-F1
#
_entry.id   AF-A0A238VJ89-F1
#
_cell.length_a   1.000
_cell.length_b   1.000
_cell.length_c   1.000
_cell.angle_alpha   90.00
_cell.angle_beta   90.00
_cell.angle_gamma   90.00
#
_symmetry.space_group_name_H-M   'P 1'
#
loop_
_entity.id
_entity.type
_entity.pdbx_description
1 polymer ?
#
loop_
_entity_poly.entity_id
_entity_poly.type
_entity_poly.pdbx_seq_one_letter_code
_entity_poly.pdbx_strand_id
1 'polypeptide(L)'
;MALITLRQLLDHAAEPGYGVPAFNINTLEQGLAILKAAAAVDAPVILQASRGARSYAGDIMLRRMVEALAEMNPDIPICLHQDHGNNLATCMSAIRHGFTSVMMDGSLHEDMKTPADYDHNVAMAELTALCRDRFERFDTAGQASQITVIAMDEMAKRHASGTLDPAITGAKAA
;
A
#
# COMPACT_ATOMS: atom_id res chain seq x y z
N MET A 1 17.04 6.23 -0.39
CA MET A 1 16.14 7.34 0.03
C MET A 1 14.77 6.77 0.39
N ALA A 2 13.98 7.42 1.25
CA ALA A 2 12.59 7.02 1.47
C ALA A 2 11.73 7.40 0.24
N LEU A 3 10.77 6.55 -0.14
CA LEU A 3 9.78 6.89 -1.16
C LEU A 3 8.81 7.95 -0.64
N ILE A 4 8.27 8.78 -1.54
CA ILE A 4 7.29 9.81 -1.18
C ILE A 4 5.85 9.34 -1.43
N THR A 5 4.91 9.98 -0.74
CA THR A 5 3.48 9.71 -0.93
C THR A 5 2.96 10.40 -2.18
N LEU A 6 1.91 9.83 -2.80
CA LEU A 6 1.26 10.47 -3.95
C LEU A 6 0.65 11.83 -3.57
N ARG A 7 0.18 11.99 -2.33
CA ARG A 7 -0.39 13.25 -1.84
C ARG A 7 0.63 14.38 -1.87
N GLN A 8 1.83 14.18 -1.31
CA GLN A 8 2.90 15.17 -1.35
C GLN A 8 3.26 15.55 -2.79
N LEU A 9 3.33 14.55 -3.66
CA LEU A 9 3.69 14.72 -5.06
C LEU A 9 2.63 15.55 -5.80
N LEU A 10 1.34 15.22 -5.66
CA LEU A 10 0.26 15.90 -6.36
C LEU A 10 -0.05 17.28 -5.78
N ASP A 11 0.09 17.49 -4.47
CA ASP A 11 -0.04 18.82 -3.86
C ASP A 11 1.03 19.76 -4.44
N HIS A 12 2.29 19.30 -4.51
CA HIS A 12 3.38 20.04 -5.13
C HIS A 12 3.16 20.29 -6.63
N ALA A 13 2.48 19.39 -7.35
CA ALA A 13 2.19 19.58 -8.77
C ALA A 13 1.03 20.57 -9.02
N ALA A 14 0.05 20.60 -8.12
CA ALA A 14 -1.11 21.46 -8.21
C ALA A 14 -0.78 22.94 -8.00
N GLU A 15 0.14 23.27 -7.08
CA GLU A 15 0.54 24.66 -6.77
C GLU A 15 1.05 25.44 -8.01
N PRO A 16 2.04 24.95 -8.77
CA PRO A 16 2.53 25.55 -10.01
C PRO A 16 1.74 25.13 -11.27
N GLY A 17 0.86 24.13 -11.17
CA GLY A 17 -0.04 23.72 -12.26
C GLY A 17 0.61 22.85 -13.34
N TYR A 18 1.33 21.79 -12.96
CA TYR A 18 1.84 20.78 -13.91
C TYR A 18 1.29 19.37 -13.61
N GLY A 19 1.44 18.47 -14.59
CA GLY A 19 1.05 17.07 -14.47
C GLY A 19 2.26 16.17 -14.20
N VAL A 20 2.08 15.13 -13.40
CA VAL A 20 3.13 14.15 -13.12
C VAL A 20 2.80 12.86 -13.87
N PRO A 21 3.70 12.37 -14.74
CA PRO A 21 3.47 11.13 -15.44
C PRO A 21 3.54 9.95 -14.48
N ALA A 22 2.64 8.99 -14.70
CA ALA A 22 2.62 7.75 -13.96
C ALA A 22 2.82 6.58 -14.93
N PHE A 23 3.90 5.83 -14.71
CA PHE A 23 4.34 4.78 -15.64
C PHE A 23 4.19 3.42 -14.98
N ASN A 24 3.52 2.50 -15.67
CA ASN A 24 3.50 1.11 -15.24
C ASN A 24 4.90 0.47 -15.41
N ILE A 25 5.27 -0.37 -14.43
CA ILE A 25 6.49 -1.19 -14.49
C ILE A 25 6.18 -2.67 -14.25
N ASN A 26 6.88 -3.50 -15.00
CA ASN A 26 6.83 -4.96 -14.96
C ASN A 26 8.25 -5.57 -14.92
N THR A 27 9.26 -4.84 -15.39
CA THR A 27 10.65 -5.31 -15.47
C THR A 27 11.66 -4.24 -14.99
N LEU A 28 12.90 -4.69 -14.77
CA LEU A 28 14.02 -3.84 -14.38
C LEU A 28 14.31 -2.75 -15.41
N GLU A 29 14.36 -3.11 -16.69
CA GLU A 29 14.73 -2.23 -17.80
C GLU A 29 13.78 -1.05 -17.92
N GLN A 30 12.48 -1.29 -17.67
CA GLN A 30 11.46 -0.24 -17.67
C GLN A 30 11.73 0.77 -16.54
N GLY A 31 11.97 0.28 -15.33
CA GLY A 31 12.30 1.14 -14.19
C GLY A 31 13.56 1.98 -14.43
N LEU A 32 14.63 1.37 -14.96
CA LEU A 32 15.87 2.08 -15.31
C LEU A 32 15.64 3.14 -16.39
N ALA A 33 14.86 2.82 -17.42
CA ALA A 33 14.57 3.75 -18.51
C ALA A 33 13.76 4.96 -18.01
N ILE A 34 12.75 4.73 -17.18
CA ILE A 34 11.93 5.79 -16.58
C ILE A 34 12.79 6.71 -15.73
N LEU A 35 13.64 6.17 -14.85
CA LEU A 35 14.47 6.98 -13.96
C LEU A 35 15.55 7.75 -14.72
N LYS A 36 16.12 7.16 -15.77
CA LYS A 36 17.04 7.87 -16.66
C LYS A 36 16.36 9.06 -17.33
N ALA A 37 15.11 8.90 -17.77
CA ALA A 37 14.34 9.99 -18.37
C ALA A 37 14.01 11.07 -17.33
N ALA A 38 13.52 10.67 -16.15
CA ALA A 38 13.19 11.58 -15.05
C ALA A 38 14.40 12.41 -14.61
N ALA A 39 15.57 11.79 -14.47
CA ALA A 39 16.81 12.48 -14.13
C ALA A 39 17.29 13.46 -15.21
N ALA A 40 17.05 13.16 -16.50
CA ALA A 40 17.45 14.05 -17.59
C ALA A 40 16.63 15.35 -17.64
N VAL A 41 15.45 15.37 -17.02
CA VAL A 41 14.54 16.54 -17.01
C VAL A 41 14.22 17.05 -15.61
N ASP A 42 14.94 16.57 -14.58
CA ASP A 42 14.75 16.93 -13.17
C ASP A 42 13.27 16.87 -12.73
N ALA A 43 12.62 15.73 -12.99
CA ALA A 43 11.20 15.55 -12.73
C ALA A 43 10.90 14.45 -11.68
N PRO A 44 9.90 14.64 -10.81
CA PRO A 44 9.39 13.57 -9.97
C PRO A 44 8.65 12.52 -10.81
N VAL A 45 8.53 11.30 -10.28
CA VAL A 45 7.89 10.20 -11.01
C VAL A 45 6.99 9.33 -10.14
N ILE A 46 5.89 8.86 -10.73
CA ILE A 46 5.04 7.81 -10.15
C ILE A 46 5.34 6.51 -10.89
N LEU A 47 5.87 5.53 -10.17
CA LEU A 47 6.02 4.16 -10.66
C LEU A 47 4.81 3.34 -10.21
N GLN A 48 4.10 2.74 -11.15
CA GLN A 48 2.84 2.05 -10.90
C GLN A 48 2.96 0.56 -11.18
N ALA A 49 2.32 -0.28 -10.37
CA ALA A 49 2.20 -1.71 -10.64
C ALA A 49 0.72 -2.11 -10.69
N SER A 50 0.31 -2.67 -11.83
CA SER A 50 -1.03 -3.24 -12.00
C SER A 50 -1.17 -4.57 -11.27
N ARG A 51 -2.40 -5.06 -11.11
CA ARG A 51 -2.65 -6.42 -10.61
C ARG A 51 -1.90 -7.48 -11.42
N GLY A 52 -1.83 -7.33 -12.74
CA GLY A 52 -1.07 -8.24 -13.62
C GLY A 52 0.43 -8.21 -13.33
N ALA A 53 1.01 -7.02 -13.14
CA ALA A 53 2.42 -6.87 -12.76
C ALA A 53 2.71 -7.52 -11.41
N ARG A 54 1.82 -7.33 -10.44
CA ARG A 54 1.92 -7.92 -9.10
C ARG A 54 1.77 -9.44 -9.13
N SER A 55 0.89 -9.98 -9.95
CA SER A 55 0.76 -11.44 -10.14
C SER A 55 1.97 -12.05 -10.83
N TYR A 56 2.60 -11.33 -11.77
CA TYR A 56 3.77 -11.80 -12.50
C TYR A 56 5.04 -11.77 -11.63
N ALA A 57 5.36 -10.62 -11.05
CA ALA A 57 6.63 -10.40 -10.34
C ALA A 57 6.54 -10.64 -8.83
N GLY A 58 5.36 -10.48 -8.24
CA GLY A 58 5.16 -10.45 -6.79
C GLY A 58 5.54 -9.11 -6.16
N ASP A 59 4.86 -8.76 -5.07
CA ASP A 59 5.01 -7.46 -4.42
C ASP A 59 6.41 -7.25 -3.83
N ILE A 60 7.04 -8.31 -3.32
CA ILE A 60 8.40 -8.24 -2.75
C ILE A 60 9.39 -7.83 -3.84
N MET A 61 9.32 -8.44 -5.04
CA MET A 61 10.22 -8.12 -6.13
C MET A 61 10.04 -6.68 -6.58
N LEU A 62 8.78 -6.26 -6.82
CA LEU A 62 8.45 -4.88 -7.20
C LEU A 62 8.97 -3.87 -6.18
N ARG A 63 8.76 -4.13 -4.88
CA ARG A 63 9.24 -3.28 -3.80
C ARG A 63 10.76 -3.16 -3.81
N ARG A 64 11.48 -4.28 -3.85
CA ARG A 64 12.96 -4.26 -3.83
C ARG A 64 13.55 -3.60 -5.07
N MET A 65 12.95 -3.81 -6.23
CA MET A 65 13.35 -3.16 -7.46
C MET A 65 13.21 -1.64 -7.36
N VAL A 66 12.08 -1.14 -6.84
CA VAL A 66 11.85 0.30 -6.69
C VAL A 66 12.72 0.92 -5.59
N GLU A 67 13.00 0.18 -4.51
CA GLU A 67 13.98 0.61 -3.51
C GLU A 67 15.38 0.77 -4.11
N ALA A 68 15.84 -0.20 -4.92
CA ALA A 68 17.12 -0.10 -5.61
C ALA A 68 17.16 1.09 -6.58
N LEU A 69 16.08 1.33 -7.33
CA LEU A 69 15.97 2.50 -8.21
C LEU A 69 16.05 3.81 -7.41
N ALA A 70 15.39 3.90 -6.26
CA ALA A 70 15.43 5.07 -5.38
C ALA A 70 16.79 5.27 -4.69
N GLU A 71 17.54 4.21 -4.46
CA GLU A 71 18.91 4.29 -3.95
C GLU A 71 19.88 4.79 -5.02
N MET A 72 19.72 4.33 -6.27
CA MET A 72 20.52 4.77 -7.41
C MET A 72 20.24 6.21 -7.86
N ASN A 73 19.06 6.75 -7.53
CA ASN A 73 18.60 8.07 -7.96
C ASN A 73 18.12 8.89 -6.74
N PRO A 74 19.01 9.23 -5.79
CA PRO A 74 18.61 9.86 -4.53
C PRO A 74 17.90 11.20 -4.71
N ASP A 75 18.25 11.96 -5.75
CA ASP A 75 17.71 13.30 -5.99
C ASP A 75 16.33 13.29 -6.67
N ILE A 76 15.85 12.12 -7.12
CA ILE A 76 14.56 12.01 -7.82
C ILE A 76 13.47 11.55 -6.86
N PRO A 77 12.40 12.36 -6.65
CA PRO A 77 11.27 11.94 -5.84
C PRO A 77 10.46 10.85 -6.54
N ILE A 78 10.32 9.69 -5.88
CA ILE A 78 9.64 8.51 -6.44
C ILE A 78 8.45 8.14 -5.55
N CYS A 79 7.28 7.99 -6.17
CA CYS A 79 6.10 7.36 -5.57
C CYS A 79 5.92 5.93 -6.13
N LEU A 80 5.66 4.95 -5.27
CA LEU A 80 5.26 3.59 -5.67
C LEU A 80 3.75 3.42 -5.48
N HIS A 81 3.03 3.24 -6.58
CA HIS A 81 1.57 3.23 -6.62
C HIS A 81 0.99 1.88 -7.07
N GLN A 82 -0.02 1.38 -6.37
CA GLN A 82 -0.80 0.25 -6.83
C GLN A 82 -1.89 0.75 -7.78
N ASP A 83 -1.85 0.25 -9.01
CA ASP A 83 -2.80 0.60 -10.06
C ASP A 83 -4.00 -0.37 -10.06
N HIS A 84 -5.20 0.19 -10.19
CA HIS A 84 -6.49 -0.53 -10.25
C HIS A 84 -6.70 -1.63 -9.19
N GLY A 85 -6.70 -1.26 -7.91
CA GLY A 85 -7.07 -2.15 -6.81
C GLY A 85 -8.56 -2.48 -6.83
N ASN A 86 -8.89 -3.77 -6.94
CA ASN A 86 -10.28 -4.22 -7.13
C ASN A 86 -11.05 -4.47 -5.82
N ASN A 87 -10.35 -4.51 -4.68
CA ASN A 87 -10.94 -4.68 -3.36
C ASN A 87 -9.98 -4.21 -2.25
N LEU A 88 -10.51 -4.13 -1.02
CA LEU A 88 -9.75 -3.71 0.16
C LEU A 88 -8.54 -4.60 0.42
N ALA A 89 -8.67 -5.92 0.28
CA ALA A 89 -7.58 -6.86 0.53
C ALA A 89 -6.38 -6.60 -0.38
N THR A 90 -6.65 -6.32 -1.66
CA THR A 90 -5.63 -5.98 -2.66
C THR A 90 -4.87 -4.72 -2.27
N CYS A 91 -5.59 -3.64 -1.92
CA CYS A 91 -5.00 -2.38 -1.47
C CYS A 91 -4.18 -2.54 -0.17
N MET A 92 -4.72 -3.28 0.80
CA MET A 92 -4.04 -3.53 2.08
C MET A 92 -2.76 -4.36 1.91
N SER A 93 -2.77 -5.32 0.99
CA SER A 93 -1.59 -6.09 0.64
C SER A 93 -0.48 -5.20 0.06
N ALA A 94 -0.79 -4.29 -0.87
CA ALA A 94 0.21 -3.36 -1.39
C ALA A 94 0.79 -2.44 -0.31
N ILE A 95 -0.05 -1.89 0.57
CA ILE A 95 0.41 -1.06 1.70
C ILE A 95 1.38 -1.84 2.58
N ARG A 96 1.05 -3.09 2.94
CA ARG A 96 1.92 -3.97 3.74
C ARG A 96 3.26 -4.26 3.06
N HIS A 97 3.29 -4.25 1.72
CA HIS A 97 4.51 -4.45 0.95
C HIS A 97 5.24 -3.14 0.59
N GLY A 98 4.91 -2.02 1.24
CA GLY A 98 5.69 -0.78 1.13
C GLY A 98 5.36 0.06 -0.12
N PHE A 99 4.18 -0.12 -0.70
CA PHE A 99 3.62 0.86 -1.63
C PHE A 99 3.26 2.13 -0.87
N THR A 100 3.62 3.30 -1.42
CA THR A 100 3.34 4.60 -0.81
C THR A 100 2.06 5.25 -1.32
N SER A 101 1.37 4.59 -2.24
CA SER A 101 0.08 4.99 -2.78
C SER A 101 -0.71 3.79 -3.32
N VAL A 102 -2.03 3.88 -3.29
CA VAL A 102 -2.93 2.86 -3.85
C VAL A 102 -4.13 3.52 -4.51
N MET A 103 -4.60 2.96 -5.61
CA MET A 103 -5.91 3.22 -6.20
C MET A 103 -6.89 2.11 -5.76
N MET A 104 -7.97 2.49 -5.08
CA MET A 104 -9.15 1.63 -4.91
C MET A 104 -10.11 1.97 -6.04
N ASP A 105 -10.19 1.09 -7.04
CA ASP A 105 -11.05 1.28 -8.20
C ASP A 105 -12.45 0.74 -7.91
N GLY A 106 -13.28 1.56 -7.27
CA GLY A 106 -14.68 1.25 -7.00
C GLY A 106 -15.61 1.55 -8.19
N SER A 107 -15.07 1.98 -9.34
CA SER A 107 -15.88 2.21 -10.55
C SER A 107 -16.34 0.90 -11.20
N LEU A 108 -15.68 -0.20 -10.85
CA LEU A 108 -15.97 -1.55 -11.27
C LEU A 108 -16.19 -2.42 -10.03
N HIS A 109 -16.97 -3.49 -10.17
CA HIS A 109 -17.01 -4.56 -9.18
C HIS A 109 -15.67 -5.32 -9.17
N GLU A 110 -15.48 -6.22 -8.18
CA GLU A 110 -14.19 -6.91 -7.96
C GLU A 110 -13.70 -7.72 -9.18
N ASP A 111 -14.58 -8.06 -10.12
CA ASP A 111 -14.25 -8.72 -11.38
C ASP A 111 -13.46 -7.84 -12.37
N MET A 112 -13.38 -6.53 -12.10
CA MET A 112 -12.76 -5.49 -12.94
C MET A 112 -13.32 -5.43 -14.36
N LYS A 113 -14.60 -5.77 -14.52
CA LYS A 113 -15.28 -5.80 -15.81
C LYS A 113 -16.67 -5.20 -15.75
N THR A 114 -17.37 -5.40 -14.64
CA THR A 114 -18.74 -4.94 -14.46
C THR A 114 -18.74 -3.56 -13.82
N PRO A 115 -19.29 -2.51 -14.47
CA PRO A 115 -19.46 -1.19 -13.86
C PRO A 115 -20.26 -1.28 -12.57
N ALA A 116 -19.76 -0.63 -11.53
CA ALA A 116 -20.46 -0.49 -10.26
C ALA A 116 -21.32 0.78 -10.25
N ASP A 117 -22.34 0.79 -9.39
CA ASP A 117 -23.09 2.01 -9.12
C ASP A 117 -22.31 3.00 -8.23
N TYR A 118 -22.82 4.23 -8.15
CA TYR A 118 -22.18 5.30 -7.40
C TYR A 118 -22.08 4.98 -5.89
N ASP A 119 -23.15 4.41 -5.33
CA ASP A 119 -23.21 4.09 -3.90
C ASP A 119 -22.18 3.03 -3.51
N HIS A 120 -21.97 2.03 -4.36
CA HIS A 120 -20.91 1.04 -4.22
C HIS A 120 -19.53 1.69 -4.25
N ASN A 121 -19.27 2.56 -5.23
CA ASN A 121 -17.97 3.21 -5.39
C ASN A 121 -17.62 4.05 -4.14
N VAL A 122 -18.58 4.85 -3.66
CA VAL A 122 -18.40 5.66 -2.44
C VAL A 122 -18.23 4.79 -1.20
N ALA A 123 -19.06 3.76 -1.03
CA ALA A 123 -18.98 2.86 0.12
C ALA A 123 -17.61 2.18 0.24
N MET A 124 -17.00 1.80 -0.88
CA MET A 124 -15.66 1.21 -0.90
C MET A 124 -14.57 2.22 -0.50
N ALA A 125 -14.69 3.47 -0.95
CA ALA A 125 -13.78 4.55 -0.57
C ALA A 125 -13.88 4.86 0.94
N GLU A 126 -15.10 5.02 1.45
CA GLU A 126 -15.38 5.28 2.86
C GLU A 126 -14.93 4.13 3.77
N LEU A 127 -15.18 2.87 3.38
CA LEU A 127 -14.72 1.71 4.13
C LEU A 127 -13.19 1.66 4.23
N THR A 128 -12.49 1.99 3.14
CA THR A 128 -11.03 2.02 3.13
C THR A 128 -10.48 3.11 4.06
N ALA A 129 -11.08 4.30 4.03
CA ALA A 129 -10.73 5.40 4.92
C ALA A 129 -10.98 5.03 6.39
N LEU A 130 -12.14 4.46 6.69
CA LEU A 130 -12.51 4.01 8.03
C LEU A 130 -11.59 2.92 8.55
N CYS A 131 -11.22 1.93 7.72
CA CYS A 131 -10.30 0.89 8.13
C CYS A 131 -8.93 1.46 8.50
N ARG A 132 -8.38 2.37 7.68
CA ARG A 132 -7.10 3.03 7.96
C ARG A 132 -7.15 3.83 9.26
N ASP A 133 -8.15 4.69 9.42
CA ASP A 133 -8.37 5.48 10.63
C ASP A 133 -8.45 4.59 11.87
N ARG A 134 -9.18 3.47 11.79
CA ARG A 134 -9.26 2.50 12.89
C ARG A 134 -7.91 1.86 13.20
N PHE A 135 -7.14 1.41 12.20
CA PHE A 135 -5.82 0.81 12.45
C PHE A 135 -4.86 1.79 13.14
N GLU A 136 -4.90 3.07 12.77
CA GLU A 136 -4.11 4.13 13.40
C GLU A 136 -4.60 4.42 14.82
N ARG A 137 -5.91 4.57 15.03
CA ARG A 137 -6.48 4.84 16.37
C ARG A 137 -6.32 3.70 17.36
N PHE A 138 -6.35 2.46 16.90
CA PHE A 138 -6.13 1.28 17.74
C PHE A 138 -4.63 0.97 17.94
N ASP A 139 -3.71 1.81 17.43
CA ASP A 139 -2.25 1.60 17.47
C ASP A 139 -1.80 0.24 16.89
N THR A 140 -2.61 -0.29 15.96
CA THR A 140 -2.38 -1.60 15.31
C THR A 140 -1.74 -1.46 13.93
N ALA A 141 -1.71 -0.24 13.37
CA ALA A 141 -0.99 0.06 12.14
C ALA A 141 0.51 -0.25 12.30
N GLY A 142 1.07 -1.06 11.39
CA GLY A 142 2.49 -1.45 11.43
C GLY A 142 2.85 -2.57 12.41
N GLN A 143 1.91 -3.05 13.24
CA GLN A 143 2.16 -4.13 14.21
C GLN A 143 2.12 -5.53 13.58
N ALA A 144 1.73 -5.66 12.30
CA ALA A 144 1.52 -6.95 11.65
C ALA A 144 2.75 -7.87 11.65
N SER A 145 3.97 -7.30 11.57
CA SER A 145 5.22 -8.06 11.62
C SER A 145 5.56 -8.57 13.03
N GLN A 146 4.87 -8.09 14.07
CA GLN A 146 5.03 -8.53 15.45
C GLN A 146 4.08 -9.67 15.82
N ILE A 147 3.12 -9.99 14.93
CA ILE A 147 2.17 -11.08 15.12
C ILE A 147 2.82 -12.39 14.68
N THR A 148 3.17 -13.24 15.64
CA THR A 148 3.62 -14.61 15.37
C THR A 148 2.43 -15.50 15.09
N VAL A 149 2.34 -16.03 13.87
CA VAL A 149 1.29 -17.00 13.49
C VAL A 149 1.51 -18.29 14.26
N ILE A 150 0.49 -18.74 14.97
CA ILE A 150 0.46 -20.06 15.64
C ILE A 150 -0.65 -20.91 15.05
N ALA A 151 -0.42 -22.22 14.99
CA ALA A 151 -1.42 -23.16 14.49
C ALA A 151 -2.65 -23.20 15.41
N MET A 152 -3.81 -23.52 14.84
CA MET A 152 -5.08 -23.49 15.57
C MET A 152 -5.14 -24.51 16.72
N ASP A 153 -4.50 -25.67 16.57
CA ASP A 153 -4.39 -26.67 17.63
C ASP A 153 -3.53 -26.16 18.80
N GLU A 154 -2.48 -25.39 18.52
CA GLU A 154 -1.63 -24.76 19.51
C GLU A 154 -2.36 -23.63 20.24
N MET A 155 -3.16 -22.82 19.53
CA MET A 155 -4.01 -21.81 20.13
C MET A 155 -5.06 -22.43 21.07
N ALA A 156 -5.66 -23.54 20.67
CA ALA A 156 -6.62 -24.29 21.49
C ALA A 156 -5.97 -24.83 22.78
N LYS A 157 -4.74 -25.38 22.69
CA LYS A 157 -3.97 -25.82 23.87
C LYS A 157 -3.71 -24.67 24.85
N ARG A 158 -3.34 -23.48 24.34
CA ARG A 158 -3.05 -22.29 25.16
C ARG A 158 -4.27 -21.72 25.88
N HIS A 159 -5.45 -21.79 25.25
CA HIS A 159 -6.71 -21.50 25.94
C HIS A 159 -7.04 -22.56 26.99
N ALA A 160 -6.89 -23.84 26.66
CA ALA A 160 -7.17 -24.94 27.59
C ALA A 160 -6.24 -24.94 28.81
N SER A 161 -5.00 -24.48 28.67
CA SER A 161 -4.03 -24.35 29.75
C SER A 161 -4.18 -23.08 30.58
N GLY A 162 -5.10 -22.17 30.23
CA GLY A 162 -5.26 -20.87 30.87
C GLY A 162 -4.10 -19.90 30.60
N THR A 163 -3.19 -20.22 29.67
CA THR A 163 -2.03 -19.39 29.33
C THR A 163 -2.43 -18.05 28.72
N LEU A 164 -3.64 -17.97 28.15
CA LEU A 164 -4.22 -16.77 27.56
C LEU A 164 -5.26 -16.12 28.48
N ASP A 165 -5.38 -16.57 29.73
CA ASP A 165 -6.32 -15.96 30.66
C ASP A 165 -5.91 -14.52 30.96
N PRO A 166 -6.85 -13.58 30.97
CA PRO A 166 -6.56 -12.17 31.20
C PRO A 166 -5.99 -11.97 32.60
N ALA A 167 -4.75 -11.49 32.68
CA ALA A 167 -4.14 -11.07 33.93
C ALA A 167 -4.69 -9.69 34.35
N ILE A 168 -5.88 -9.69 34.94
CA ILE A 168 -6.49 -8.47 35.47
C ILE A 168 -5.81 -8.13 36.80
N THR A 169 -4.78 -7.29 36.76
CA THR A 169 -4.25 -6.64 37.96
C THR A 169 -5.24 -5.55 38.38
N GLY A 170 -6.02 -5.85 39.42
CA GLY A 170 -7.02 -4.92 39.94
C GLY A 170 -6.40 -3.62 40.45
N ALA A 171 -6.49 -2.56 39.65
CA ALA A 171 -6.61 -1.21 40.21
C ALA A 171 -8.08 -1.02 40.59
N LYS A 172 -8.38 -0.91 41.89
CA LYS A 172 -9.68 -0.40 42.33
C LYS A 172 -9.88 0.96 41.67
N ALA A 173 -10.93 1.10 40.88
CA ALA A 173 -11.39 2.39 40.40
C ALA A 173 -11.63 3.31 41.62
N ALA A 174 -10.99 4.48 41.59
CA ALA A 174 -11.30 5.60 42.48
C ALA A 174 -12.54 6.34 41.97
#